data_AF-A0A9Q1BSN5-F1
#
_entry.id   AF-A0A9Q1BSN5-F1
#
_cell.length_a   1.000
_cell.length_b   1.000
_cell.length_c   1.000
_cell.angle_alpha   90.00
_cell.angle_beta   90.00
_cell.angle_gamma   90.00
#
_symmetry.space_group_name_H-M   'P 1'
#
loop_
_entity.id
_entity.type
_entity.pdbx_description
1 polymer ?
#
loop_
_entity_poly.entity_id
_entity_poly.type
_entity_poly.pdbx_seq_one_letter_code
_entity_poly.pdbx_strand_id
1 'polypeptide(L)'
;MNWDDAMKCCSFGCEGAHLVYIESEQENMKVSSLVFEVVRPANEHWWIGLSDREEEGSWKWGDVPVTYENWRKNEPNNSGAGEDCGELKSRNGDNAFWNDESCNSLRHFICEKDMKADT
;
A
#
# COMPACT_ATOMS: atom_id res chain seq x y z
N MET A 1 9.36 -5.59 6.29
CA MET A 1 8.54 -6.68 6.84
C MET A 1 7.77 -7.33 5.70
N ASN A 2 7.30 -8.58 5.86
CA ASN A 2 6.28 -9.12 4.95
C ASN A 2 4.96 -8.36 5.16
N TRP A 3 3.99 -8.54 4.25
CA TRP A 3 2.75 -7.76 4.26
C TRP A 3 1.91 -8.03 5.53
N ASP A 4 1.80 -9.29 5.94
CA ASP A 4 1.02 -9.68 7.13
C ASP A 4 1.60 -9.10 8.43
N ASP A 5 2.93 -9.12 8.57
CA ASP A 5 3.62 -8.56 9.73
C ASP A 5 3.52 -7.04 9.73
N ALA A 6 3.54 -6.39 8.57
CA ALA A 6 3.31 -4.95 8.45
C ALA A 6 1.88 -4.56 8.85
N MET A 7 0.87 -5.31 8.39
CA MET A 7 -0.53 -5.14 8.79
C MET A 7 -0.72 -5.30 10.30
N LYS A 8 -0.13 -6.34 10.90
CA LYS A 8 -0.15 -6.55 12.36
C LYS A 8 0.57 -5.44 13.12
N CYS A 9 1.66 -4.92 12.54
CA CYS A 9 2.41 -3.81 13.12
C CYS A 9 1.55 -2.55 13.16
N CYS A 10 0.89 -2.16 12.06
CA CYS A 10 -0.01 -1.00 12.05
C CYS A 10 -1.18 -1.14 13.04
N SER A 11 -1.83 -2.31 13.07
CA SER A 11 -3.02 -2.54 13.92
C SER A 11 -2.71 -2.60 15.41
N PHE A 12 -1.84 -3.51 15.85
CA PHE A 12 -1.61 -3.75 17.27
C PHE A 12 -0.34 -3.10 17.80
N GLY A 13 0.68 -2.97 16.94
CA GLY A 13 2.00 -2.46 17.32
C GLY A 13 2.16 -0.94 17.23
N CYS A 14 1.34 -0.25 16.42
CA CYS A 14 1.53 1.15 16.03
C CYS A 14 0.25 1.99 16.18
N GLU A 15 -0.46 1.85 17.32
CA GLU A 15 -1.51 2.76 17.79
C GLU A 15 -2.95 2.57 17.24
N GLY A 16 -3.34 1.37 16.81
CA GLY A 16 -4.70 1.14 16.31
C GLY A 16 -4.91 1.74 14.92
N ALA A 17 -3.90 1.61 14.07
CA ALA A 17 -3.88 2.03 12.67
C ALA A 17 -4.17 0.86 11.72
N HIS A 18 -4.19 1.09 10.43
CA HIS A 18 -4.12 0.06 9.39
C HIS A 18 -3.00 0.38 8.41
N LEU A 19 -2.64 -0.56 7.52
CA LEU A 19 -1.83 -0.16 6.36
C LEU A 19 -2.62 0.86 5.54
N VAL A 20 -1.95 1.89 5.03
CA VAL A 20 -2.62 3.01 4.34
C VAL A 20 -3.56 2.52 3.24
N TYR A 21 -4.78 3.05 3.26
CA TYR A 21 -5.73 2.91 2.18
C TYR A 21 -5.59 4.14 1.30
N ILE A 22 -5.59 3.96 -0.02
CA ILE A 22 -5.44 5.08 -0.94
C ILE A 22 -6.74 5.15 -1.73
N GLU A 23 -7.66 5.97 -1.26
CA GLU A 23 -9.04 6.04 -1.75
C GLU A 23 -9.25 7.22 -2.73
N SER A 24 -8.21 8.02 -2.97
CA SER A 24 -8.27 9.15 -3.89
C SER A 24 -6.91 9.52 -4.50
N GLU A 25 -6.95 10.26 -5.61
CA GLU A 25 -5.75 10.85 -6.22
C GLU A 25 -5.04 11.81 -5.27
N GLN A 26 -5.80 12.59 -4.49
CA GLN A 26 -5.26 13.54 -3.52
C GLN A 26 -4.49 12.81 -2.42
N GLU A 27 -5.02 11.68 -1.95
CA GLU A 27 -4.35 10.84 -0.98
C GLU A 27 -3.10 10.18 -1.55
N ASN A 28 -3.17 9.65 -2.77
CA ASN A 28 -2.01 9.08 -3.44
C ASN A 28 -0.86 10.09 -3.57
N MET A 29 -1.18 11.34 -3.94
CA MET A 29 -0.19 12.43 -3.99
C MET A 29 0.39 12.75 -2.61
N LYS A 30 -0.44 12.75 -1.56
CA LYS A 30 0.02 12.99 -0.18
C LYS A 30 0.96 11.88 0.29
N VAL A 31 0.61 10.62 0.05
CA VAL A 31 1.44 9.45 0.37
C VAL A 31 2.75 9.50 -0.43
N SER A 32 2.68 9.80 -1.73
CA SER A 32 3.86 9.97 -2.59
C SER A 32 4.83 11.03 -2.05
N SER A 33 4.30 12.19 -1.65
CA SER A 33 5.11 13.26 -1.05
C SER A 33 5.76 12.81 0.27
N LEU A 34 5.00 12.12 1.12
CA LEU A 34 5.49 11.64 2.41
C LEU A 34 6.66 10.65 2.23
N VAL A 35 6.51 9.65 1.37
CA VAL A 35 7.59 8.67 1.13
C VAL A 35 8.80 9.34 0.48
N PHE A 36 8.60 10.29 -0.44
CA PHE A 36 9.72 11.01 -1.05
C PHE A 36 10.51 11.82 -0.01
N GLU A 37 9.83 12.45 0.95
CA GLU A 37 10.46 13.22 2.02
C GLU A 37 11.23 12.36 3.02
N VAL A 38 10.66 11.22 3.42
CA VAL A 38 11.24 10.35 4.46
C VAL A 38 12.55 9.71 4.00
N VAL A 39 12.60 9.25 2.74
CA VAL A 39 13.70 8.39 2.30
C VAL A 39 14.73 9.13 1.44
N ARG A 40 14.34 10.24 0.78
CA ARG A 40 15.16 10.96 -0.23
C ARG A 40 15.65 9.97 -1.33
N PRO A 41 16.14 10.40 -2.51
CA PRO A 41 15.93 9.65 -3.76
C PRO A 41 16.48 8.22 -3.72
N ALA A 42 15.59 7.25 -3.57
CA ALA A 42 15.85 5.81 -3.55
C ALA A 42 14.66 5.11 -4.20
N ASN A 43 14.94 4.04 -4.96
CA ASN A 43 13.90 3.20 -5.58
C ASN A 43 13.34 2.27 -4.51
N GLU A 44 12.48 2.80 -3.64
CA GLU A 44 11.95 2.08 -2.48
C GLU A 44 10.51 1.65 -2.70
N HIS A 45 10.16 0.55 -2.05
CA HIS A 45 8.90 -0.15 -2.21
C HIS A 45 8.19 -0.25 -0.85
N TRP A 46 6.90 0.09 -0.83
CA TRP A 46 6.15 0.32 0.40
C TRP A 46 4.84 -0.46 0.40
N TRP A 47 4.62 -1.31 1.40
CA TRP A 47 3.31 -1.94 1.60
C TRP A 47 2.22 -0.91 1.87
N ILE A 48 1.10 -1.12 1.19
CA ILE A 48 -0.18 -0.43 1.38
C ILE A 48 -1.24 -1.49 1.73
N GLY A 49 -2.42 -1.08 2.20
CA GLY A 49 -3.44 -2.00 2.71
C GLY A 49 -4.22 -2.79 1.67
N LEU A 50 -3.69 -2.85 0.44
CA LEU A 50 -4.33 -3.39 -0.74
C LEU A 50 -4.04 -4.90 -0.84
N SER A 51 -5.06 -5.72 -1.03
CA SER A 51 -4.89 -7.15 -1.33
C SER A 51 -6.06 -7.73 -2.11
N ASP A 52 -5.83 -8.79 -2.86
CA ASP A 52 -6.85 -9.61 -3.53
C ASP A 52 -6.76 -11.11 -3.14
N ARG A 53 -6.06 -11.42 -2.04
CA ARG A 53 -5.89 -12.77 -1.47
C ARG A 53 -7.17 -13.61 -1.32
N GLU A 54 -8.32 -12.96 -1.20
CA GLU A 54 -9.61 -13.67 -1.11
C GLU A 54 -10.10 -14.17 -2.46
N GLU A 55 -9.90 -13.38 -3.52
CA GLU A 55 -10.32 -13.66 -4.88
C GLU A 55 -9.46 -12.84 -5.84
N GLU A 56 -8.61 -13.53 -6.59
CA GLU A 56 -7.72 -12.97 -7.61
C GLU A 56 -8.44 -11.95 -8.51
N GLY A 57 -7.86 -10.76 -8.65
CA GLY A 57 -8.42 -9.66 -9.44
C GLY A 57 -9.53 -8.87 -8.75
N SER A 58 -9.96 -9.27 -7.55
CA SER A 58 -10.94 -8.54 -6.72
C SER A 58 -10.24 -7.83 -5.56
N TRP A 59 -9.57 -6.73 -5.90
CA TRP A 59 -8.78 -5.92 -4.97
C TRP A 59 -9.63 -5.20 -3.92
N LYS A 60 -9.17 -5.26 -2.67
CA LYS A 60 -9.83 -4.66 -1.51
C LYS A 60 -8.87 -3.93 -0.57
N TRP A 61 -9.42 -2.93 0.09
CA TRP A 61 -8.90 -2.31 1.30
C TRP A 61 -9.53 -3.00 2.52
N GLY A 62 -8.85 -4.00 3.07
CA GLY A 62 -9.47 -4.89 4.05
C GLY A 62 -10.71 -5.59 3.45
N ASP A 63 -11.90 -5.25 3.96
CA ASP A 63 -13.17 -5.82 3.48
C ASP A 63 -13.86 -4.98 2.38
N VAL A 64 -13.31 -3.81 2.02
CA VAL A 64 -13.96 -2.84 1.12
C VAL A 64 -13.39 -2.92 -0.30
N PRO A 65 -14.21 -3.13 -1.34
CA PRO A 65 -13.75 -3.09 -2.73
C PRO A 65 -13.13 -1.75 -3.10
N VAL A 66 -12.06 -1.81 -3.89
CA VAL A 66 -11.35 -0.62 -4.38
C VAL A 66 -12.24 0.18 -5.33
N THR A 67 -12.21 1.50 -5.20
CA THR A 67 -12.95 2.44 -6.08
C THR A 67 -12.04 3.45 -6.78
N TYR A 68 -10.84 3.68 -6.26
CA TYR A 68 -9.77 4.46 -6.88
C TYR A 68 -8.59 3.54 -7.14
N GLU A 69 -7.99 3.65 -8.33
CA GLU A 69 -6.85 2.83 -8.73
C GLU A 69 -5.73 3.70 -9.30
N ASN A 70 -4.49 3.40 -8.90
CA ASN A 70 -3.29 4.04 -9.44
C ASN A 70 -2.22 3.01 -9.82
N TRP A 71 -2.65 1.91 -10.43
CA TRP A 71 -1.77 0.87 -10.93
C TRP A 71 -0.72 1.41 -11.89
N ARG A 72 0.50 0.89 -11.77
CA ARG A 72 1.53 1.11 -12.77
C ARG A 72 1.11 0.43 -14.07
N LYS A 73 1.65 0.92 -15.18
CA LYS A 73 1.38 0.32 -16.50
C LYS A 73 1.68 -1.18 -16.47
N ASN A 74 0.66 -1.97 -16.85
CA ASN A 74 0.64 -3.44 -16.89
C ASN A 74 0.48 -4.14 -15.53
N GLU A 75 0.21 -3.40 -14.45
CA GLU A 75 -0.16 -3.97 -13.15
C GLU A 75 -1.70 -3.90 -12.95
N PRO A 76 -2.28 -4.73 -12.06
CA PRO A 76 -1.65 -5.88 -11.43
C PRO A 76 -1.38 -7.00 -12.45
N ASN A 77 -0.28 -7.74 -12.30
CA ASN A 77 0.17 -8.71 -13.30
C ASN A 77 0.23 -10.18 -12.80
N ASN A 78 0.05 -10.37 -11.50
CA ASN A 78 0.11 -11.62 -10.77
C ASN A 78 1.31 -12.51 -11.17
N SER A 79 2.52 -11.97 -11.08
CA SER A 79 3.69 -12.67 -11.61
C SER A 79 4.11 -13.88 -10.77
N GLY A 80 4.88 -14.77 -11.41
CA GLY A 80 5.51 -15.89 -10.72
C GLY A 80 4.49 -16.90 -10.18
N ALA A 81 4.36 -16.96 -8.85
CA ALA A 81 3.56 -17.95 -8.15
C ALA A 81 2.35 -17.35 -7.42
N GLY A 82 2.03 -16.07 -7.64
CA GLY A 82 1.03 -15.33 -6.86
C GLY A 82 1.59 -14.01 -6.33
N GLU A 83 0.94 -12.90 -6.67
CA GLU A 83 1.22 -11.56 -6.13
C GLU A 83 -0.07 -10.93 -5.61
N ASP A 84 -0.40 -11.23 -4.34
CA ASP A 84 -1.73 -10.89 -3.82
C ASP A 84 -1.75 -9.64 -2.93
N CYS A 85 -0.63 -8.90 -2.87
CA CYS A 85 -0.43 -7.79 -1.94
C CYS A 85 0.08 -6.54 -2.66
N GLY A 86 -0.60 -5.43 -2.47
CA GLY A 86 -0.24 -4.17 -3.13
C GLY A 86 0.92 -3.46 -2.43
N GLU A 87 1.84 -2.95 -3.25
CA GLU A 87 2.89 -2.04 -2.88
C GLU A 87 2.86 -0.75 -3.72
N LEU A 88 3.38 0.31 -3.14
CA LEU A 88 3.71 1.55 -3.81
C LEU A 88 5.17 1.51 -4.23
N LYS A 89 5.44 1.71 -5.51
CA LYS A 89 6.81 1.91 -6.04
C LYS A 89 7.07 3.40 -6.11
N SER A 90 7.98 3.90 -5.27
CA SER A 90 8.41 5.30 -5.32
C SER A 90 9.73 5.39 -6.10
N ARG A 91 9.68 6.00 -7.29
CA ARG A 91 10.88 6.29 -8.09
C ARG A 91 10.89 7.77 -8.45
N ASN A 92 11.80 8.53 -7.83
CA ASN A 92 12.20 9.90 -8.15
C ASN A 92 11.21 10.69 -9.03
N GLY A 93 10.14 11.20 -8.41
CA GLY A 93 9.17 12.07 -9.09
C GLY A 93 8.14 11.32 -9.94
N ASP A 94 7.96 10.01 -9.76
CA ASP A 94 6.78 9.31 -10.24
C ASP A 94 5.57 9.54 -9.33
N ASN A 95 4.37 9.29 -9.86
CA ASN A 95 3.11 9.41 -9.12
C ASN A 95 2.90 8.23 -8.15
N ALA A 96 3.97 7.61 -7.65
CA ALA A 96 3.91 6.52 -6.68
C ALA A 96 2.92 5.43 -7.09
N PHE A 97 3.10 4.92 -8.32
CA PHE A 97 2.18 3.94 -8.89
C PHE A 97 2.22 2.62 -8.14
N TRP A 98 1.09 1.92 -8.16
CA TRP A 98 0.92 0.67 -7.43
C TRP A 98 1.39 -0.53 -8.24
N ASN A 99 1.75 -1.57 -7.54
CA ASN A 99 2.16 -2.86 -8.07
C ASN A 99 1.67 -3.94 -7.12
N ASP A 100 1.28 -5.07 -7.65
CA ASP A 100 1.06 -6.28 -6.89
C ASP A 100 2.39 -7.03 -6.70
N GLU A 101 2.62 -7.55 -5.50
CA GLU A 101 3.86 -8.25 -5.16
C GLU A 101 3.57 -9.43 -4.23
N SER A 102 4.46 -10.42 -4.22
CA SER A 102 4.34 -11.55 -3.30
C SER A 102 4.29 -11.04 -1.86
N CYS A 103 3.23 -11.40 -1.13
CA CYS A 103 3.03 -10.95 0.26
C CYS A 103 4.20 -11.29 1.20
N ASN A 104 5.05 -12.25 0.84
CA ASN A 104 6.23 -12.67 1.60
C ASN A 104 7.46 -11.75 1.41
N SER A 105 7.42 -10.86 0.42
CA SER A 105 8.48 -9.90 0.13
C SER A 105 8.74 -8.98 1.32
N LEU A 106 10.00 -8.64 1.57
CA LEU A 106 10.34 -7.67 2.62
C LEU A 106 10.31 -6.26 2.04
N ARG A 107 9.42 -5.43 2.58
CA ARG A 107 9.25 -4.02 2.18
C ARG A 107 9.22 -3.07 3.37
N HIS A 108 9.34 -1.77 3.08
CA HIS A 108 8.86 -0.73 3.98
C HIS A 108 7.33 -0.74 4.01
N PHE A 109 6.70 0.01 4.90
CA PHE A 109 5.24 0.06 5.00
C PHE A 109 4.77 1.38 5.56
N ILE A 110 3.52 1.73 5.24
CA ILE A 110 2.90 2.99 5.64
C ILE A 110 1.66 2.65 6.45
N CYS A 111 1.60 3.14 7.69
CA CYS A 111 0.40 3.04 8.51
C CYS A 111 -0.42 4.31 8.39
N GLU A 112 -1.74 4.14 8.35
CA GLU A 112 -2.73 5.19 8.42
C GLU A 112 -3.57 5.03 9.67
N LYS A 113 -3.84 6.16 10.34
CA LYS A 113 -4.65 6.20 11.54
C LYS A 113 -5.76 7.19 11.34
N ASP A 114 -6.99 6.72 11.50
CA ASP A 114 -8.16 7.58 11.52
C ASP A 114 -8.03 8.61 12.65
N MET A 115 -8.10 9.89 12.30
CA MET A 115 -8.24 10.93 13.30
C MET A 115 -9.64 10.84 13.88
N LYS A 116 -9.75 10.43 15.15
CA LYS A 116 -10.99 10.62 15.89
C LYS A 116 -11.28 12.12 15.95
N ALA A 117 -12.46 12.52 15.50
CA ALA A 117 -12.95 13.86 15.79
C ALA A 117 -13.08 13.98 17.31
N ASP A 118 -12.38 14.94 17.92
CA ASP A 118 -12.58 15.29 19.32
C ASP A 118 -14.03 15.80 19.47
N THR A 119 -14.89 14.98 20.09
CA THR A 119 -16.24 15.35 20.53
C THR A 119 -16.22 16.03 21.89
#